data_AF-A0A847NMZ0-F1
#
_entry.id   AF-A0A847NMZ0-F1
#
_cell.length_a   1.000
_cell.length_b   1.000
_cell.length_c   1.000
_cell.angle_alpha   90.00
_cell.angle_beta   90.00
_cell.angle_gamma   90.00
#
_symmetry.space_group_name_H-M   'P 1'
#
loop_
_entity.id
_entity.type
_entity.pdbx_description
1 polymer ?
#
loop_
_entity_poly.entity_id
_entity_poly.type
_entity_poly.pdbx_seq_one_letter_code
_entity_poly.pdbx_strand_id
1 'polypeptide(L)'
;MFEGDFSYKDLEQIELEINELSNINFKKQKTCVWRIHRSFANLENLKISNIEKFILSNFVKYCHKNENVSKIITYIINLRTEDNYKFLSEISKNYLKEIDENLVYLKTNQIYSINKNFIKTRINNHIKILKNLKNQKDLIRKHINSINLNQKRLLNAKFLENESLIYSKYYIKDANTLEHFARHMQNSIYYDLFSMSKHILRNITLLITFLVMIGWLICSSYFIFKVNTVPTIQREQLLLAGILGVLILLFIIFSMLLSSYYIFKTYHIKYNYILSKLFSFSQICLFLILIIPFAELSKPLADFANSYLYPYIHIAIIIYLCILLLYFVIYIFSSKNLTDSVFVCFFIFLLIDFLFIMTVYIRYKDINFFMLLYAYLLYIVIRFVSFVNKFQYKFIFVFSTIFALFSIPLLSPAFVKMLNMANYYEDFTIKTETIKKSILNLPICFKEYHMTCIDNDINSTIYTAINNLFIIAEEKDRYKFRAYLPKNEFNTTMENFDNFKIKNSNFDSNESYYSINEKEKNVTI
;
A
#
# COMPACT_ATOMS: atom_id res chain seq x y z
N MET A 1 -10.65 28.04 -7.60
CA MET A 1 -10.33 27.57 -6.25
C MET A 1 -8.89 27.10 -6.30
N PHE A 2 -7.93 27.90 -5.79
CA PHE A 2 -6.50 27.63 -5.49
C PHE A 2 -5.72 28.96 -5.60
N GLU A 3 -6.06 29.85 -4.69
CA GLU A 3 -5.50 31.19 -4.53
C GLU A 3 -4.59 31.16 -3.30
N GLY A 4 -3.45 30.47 -3.42
CA GLY A 4 -2.31 30.82 -2.58
C GLY A 4 -1.75 32.11 -3.13
N ASP A 5 -1.83 33.19 -2.35
CA ASP A 5 -1.12 34.42 -2.67
C ASP A 5 0.31 34.29 -2.16
N PHE A 6 1.28 34.39 -3.07
CA PHE A 6 2.66 34.46 -2.67
C PHE A 6 2.97 35.81 -2.02
N SER A 7 3.88 35.77 -1.07
CA SER A 7 4.34 36.91 -0.30
C SER A 7 5.85 37.11 -0.49
N TYR A 8 6.35 38.26 -0.03
CA TYR A 8 7.80 38.50 0.02
C TYR A 8 8.53 37.51 0.94
N LYS A 9 7.84 36.93 1.94
CA LYS A 9 8.43 35.87 2.78
C LYS A 9 8.76 34.61 1.98
N ASP A 10 7.93 34.26 0.99
CA ASP A 10 8.20 33.11 0.12
C ASP A 10 9.44 33.34 -0.76
N LEU A 11 9.68 34.59 -1.18
CA LEU A 11 10.91 34.97 -1.90
C LEU A 11 12.14 34.86 -1.00
N GLU A 12 12.07 35.37 0.23
CA GLU A 12 13.15 35.26 1.21
C GLU A 12 13.49 33.79 1.49
N GLN A 13 12.48 32.93 1.64
CA GLN A 13 12.70 31.51 1.91
C GLN A 13 13.39 30.79 0.74
N ILE A 14 13.04 31.12 -0.51
CA ILE A 14 13.73 30.58 -1.70
C ILE A 14 15.16 31.12 -1.79
N GLU A 15 15.38 32.38 -1.44
CA GLU A 15 16.70 33.00 -1.47
C GLU A 15 17.64 32.38 -0.42
N LEU A 16 17.13 32.11 0.78
CA LEU A 16 17.85 31.34 1.80
C LEU A 16 18.24 29.95 1.29
N GLU A 17 17.29 29.22 0.70
CA GLU A 17 17.57 27.88 0.15
C GLU A 17 18.61 27.92 -0.98
N ILE A 18 18.54 28.91 -1.88
CA ILE A 18 19.55 29.10 -2.94
C ILE A 18 20.93 29.35 -2.33
N ASN A 19 21.01 30.21 -1.31
CA ASN A 19 22.28 30.55 -0.66
C ASN A 19 22.88 29.32 0.03
N GLU A 20 22.08 28.56 0.78
CA GLU A 20 22.52 27.32 1.43
C GLU A 20 23.04 26.30 0.42
N LEU A 21 22.30 26.06 -0.66
CA LEU A 21 22.70 25.13 -1.72
C LEU A 21 23.95 25.60 -2.46
N SER A 22 24.09 26.91 -2.70
CA SER A 22 25.25 27.49 -3.39
C SER A 22 26.57 27.35 -2.62
N ASN A 23 26.49 27.22 -1.29
CA ASN A 23 27.66 27.07 -0.42
C ASN A 23 28.29 25.66 -0.49
N ILE A 24 27.63 24.69 -1.15
CA ILE A 24 28.13 23.33 -1.27
C ILE A 24 29.32 23.27 -2.25
N ASN A 25 30.51 22.92 -1.73
CA ASN A 25 31.74 22.87 -2.52
C ASN A 25 31.88 21.57 -3.35
N PHE A 26 31.10 21.45 -4.42
CA PHE A 26 31.16 20.31 -5.35
C PHE A 26 32.53 20.15 -6.03
N LYS A 27 33.27 21.24 -6.24
CA LYS A 27 34.62 21.18 -6.82
C LYS A 27 35.54 20.37 -5.91
N LYS A 28 35.53 20.64 -4.60
CA LYS A 28 36.31 19.89 -3.61
C LYS A 28 35.88 18.43 -3.52
N GLN A 29 34.57 18.15 -3.50
CA GLN A 29 34.03 16.78 -3.52
C GLN A 29 34.51 15.97 -4.72
N LYS A 30 34.41 16.56 -5.93
CA LYS A 30 34.93 15.97 -7.16
C LYS A 30 36.43 15.71 -7.01
N THR A 31 37.22 16.71 -6.64
CA THR A 31 38.68 16.56 -6.48
C THR A 31 39.06 15.45 -5.50
N CYS A 32 38.38 15.32 -4.35
CA CYS A 32 38.62 14.25 -3.38
C CYS A 32 38.42 12.86 -4.00
N VAL A 33 37.33 12.65 -4.74
CA VAL A 33 37.10 11.37 -5.43
C VAL A 33 38.17 11.12 -6.51
N TRP A 34 38.55 12.14 -7.28
CA TRP A 34 39.63 11.99 -8.26
C TRP A 34 40.98 11.67 -7.61
N ARG A 35 41.30 12.27 -6.46
CA ARG A 35 42.51 11.96 -5.69
C ARG A 35 42.50 10.52 -5.21
N ILE A 36 41.41 10.04 -4.60
CA ILE A 36 41.28 8.63 -4.19
C ILE A 36 41.54 7.68 -5.35
N HIS A 37 40.89 7.89 -6.50
CA HIS A 37 41.09 7.05 -7.68
C HIS A 37 42.52 7.14 -8.23
N ARG A 38 43.17 8.30 -8.14
CA ARG A 38 44.57 8.47 -8.54
C ARG A 38 45.50 7.74 -7.57
N SER A 39 45.26 7.81 -6.27
CA SER A 39 46.04 7.09 -5.27
C SER A 39 45.89 5.58 -5.44
N PHE A 40 44.71 5.06 -5.81
CA PHE A 40 44.55 3.64 -6.19
C PHE A 40 45.40 3.26 -7.41
N ALA A 41 45.31 4.03 -8.50
CA ALA A 41 46.12 3.78 -9.69
C ALA A 41 47.63 3.86 -9.41
N ASN A 42 48.04 4.75 -8.51
CA ASN A 42 49.44 4.83 -8.09
C ASN A 42 49.85 3.60 -7.29
N LEU A 43 49.03 3.15 -6.32
CA LEU A 43 49.29 1.95 -5.52
C LEU A 43 49.43 0.68 -6.38
N GLU A 44 48.66 0.56 -7.46
CA GLU A 44 48.76 -0.57 -8.41
C GLU A 44 50.06 -0.58 -9.23
N ASN A 45 50.62 0.60 -9.51
CA ASN A 45 51.79 0.78 -10.38
C ASN A 45 53.11 0.93 -9.62
N LEU A 46 53.09 0.84 -8.28
CA LEU A 46 54.31 0.92 -7.47
C LEU A 46 55.25 -0.27 -7.74
N LYS A 47 56.55 0.00 -7.76
CA LYS A 47 57.61 -1.03 -7.74
C LYS A 47 57.92 -1.37 -6.29
N ILE A 48 57.29 -2.43 -5.78
CA ILE A 48 57.27 -2.83 -4.36
C ILE A 48 57.48 -4.33 -4.20
N SER A 49 57.70 -4.78 -2.96
CA SER A 49 57.87 -6.20 -2.65
C SER A 49 56.63 -7.03 -3.02
N ASN A 50 56.80 -8.34 -3.26
CA ASN A 50 55.68 -9.23 -3.62
C ASN A 50 54.60 -9.29 -2.52
N ILE A 51 55.02 -9.25 -1.25
CA ILE A 51 54.12 -9.26 -0.08
C ILE A 51 53.31 -7.96 -0.03
N GLU A 52 53.98 -6.81 -0.17
CA GLU A 52 53.32 -5.50 -0.20
C GLU A 52 52.34 -5.38 -1.38
N LYS A 53 52.76 -5.88 -2.55
CA LYS A 53 51.94 -5.90 -3.76
C LYS A 53 50.68 -6.74 -3.56
N PHE A 54 50.78 -7.89 -2.89
CA PHE A 54 49.62 -8.72 -2.58
C PHE A 54 48.61 -7.98 -1.69
N ILE A 55 49.08 -7.39 -0.59
CA ILE A 55 48.25 -6.63 0.36
C ILE A 55 47.52 -5.47 -0.35
N LEU A 56 48.26 -4.64 -1.09
CA LEU A 56 47.68 -3.48 -1.79
C LEU A 56 46.75 -3.88 -2.92
N SER A 57 47.06 -4.94 -3.67
CA SER A 57 46.17 -5.44 -4.73
C SER A 57 44.82 -5.93 -4.17
N ASN A 58 44.83 -6.58 -3.00
CA ASN A 58 43.60 -7.01 -2.33
C ASN A 58 42.79 -5.81 -1.84
N PHE A 59 43.46 -4.81 -1.27
CA PHE A 59 42.84 -3.56 -0.86
C PHE A 59 42.19 -2.82 -2.04
N VAL A 60 42.90 -2.62 -3.14
CA VAL A 60 42.40 -1.89 -4.31
C VAL A 60 41.26 -2.66 -4.98
N LYS A 61 41.38 -3.99 -5.13
CA LYS A 61 40.26 -4.84 -5.59
C LYS A 61 39.04 -4.72 -4.69
N TYR A 62 39.23 -4.72 -3.38
CA TYR A 62 38.13 -4.52 -2.43
C TYR A 62 37.47 -3.15 -2.63
N CYS A 63 38.24 -2.08 -2.79
CA CYS A 63 37.72 -0.72 -2.99
C CYS A 63 36.98 -0.57 -4.33
N HIS A 64 37.49 -1.16 -5.42
CA HIS A 64 36.79 -1.18 -6.70
C HIS A 64 35.47 -1.96 -6.64
N LYS A 65 35.43 -3.06 -5.89
CA LYS A 65 34.20 -3.84 -5.70
C LYS A 65 33.21 -3.17 -4.74
N ASN A 66 33.72 -2.52 -3.69
CA ASN A 66 32.96 -1.85 -2.64
C ASN A 66 33.21 -0.35 -2.67
N GLU A 67 32.47 0.38 -3.51
CA GLU A 67 32.60 1.83 -3.64
C GLU A 67 32.03 2.62 -2.44
N ASN A 68 31.74 1.97 -1.32
CA ASN A 68 31.11 2.56 -0.15
C ASN A 68 32.15 3.16 0.82
N VAL A 69 32.05 4.46 1.09
CA VAL A 69 33.02 5.22 1.90
C VAL A 69 33.19 4.64 3.31
N SER A 70 32.11 4.26 4.00
CA SER A 70 32.25 3.75 5.38
C SER A 70 32.91 2.39 5.43
N LYS A 71 32.60 1.51 4.49
CA LYS A 71 33.23 0.18 4.39
C LYS A 71 34.73 0.29 4.09
N ILE A 72 35.11 1.19 3.19
CA ILE A 72 36.52 1.42 2.86
C ILE A 72 37.28 1.96 4.08
N ILE A 73 36.70 2.93 4.81
CA ILE A 73 37.33 3.44 6.05
C ILE A 73 37.54 2.31 7.07
N THR A 74 36.52 1.47 7.30
CA THR A 74 36.67 0.32 8.20
C THR A 74 37.76 -0.64 7.74
N TYR A 75 37.86 -0.89 6.43
CA TYR A 75 38.92 -1.74 5.88
C TYR A 75 40.31 -1.13 6.09
N ILE A 76 40.48 0.18 5.90
CA ILE A 76 41.74 0.89 6.16
C ILE A 76 42.12 0.81 7.64
N ILE A 77 41.15 0.94 8.55
CA ILE A 77 41.39 0.80 10.00
C ILE A 77 41.89 -0.61 10.32
N ASN A 78 41.23 -1.64 9.80
CA ASN A 78 41.63 -3.03 10.01
C ASN A 78 43.02 -3.32 9.45
N LEU A 79 43.33 -2.81 8.24
CA LEU A 79 44.66 -2.91 7.65
C LEU A 79 45.75 -2.30 8.54
N ARG A 80 45.47 -1.19 9.24
CA ARG A 80 46.42 -0.53 10.15
C ARG A 80 46.66 -1.30 11.44
N THR A 81 45.69 -2.10 11.89
CA THR A 81 45.78 -2.87 13.13
C THR A 81 46.42 -4.25 12.96
N GLU A 82 46.46 -4.77 11.73
CA GLU A 82 47.10 -6.06 11.42
C GLU A 82 48.62 -5.94 11.28
N ASP A 83 49.36 -7.03 11.52
CA ASP A 83 50.80 -7.13 11.25
C ASP A 83 51.16 -6.83 9.78
N ASN A 84 50.18 -6.96 8.89
CA ASN A 84 50.24 -6.59 7.47
C ASN A 84 50.69 -5.14 7.25
N TYR A 85 50.37 -4.20 8.15
CA TYR A 85 50.77 -2.80 8.02
C TYR A 85 52.28 -2.58 8.10
N LYS A 86 53.00 -3.48 8.80
CA LYS A 86 54.47 -3.41 8.95
C LYS A 86 55.19 -3.65 7.62
N PHE A 87 54.58 -4.40 6.71
CA PHE A 87 55.14 -4.73 5.39
C PHE A 87 54.89 -3.64 4.34
N LEU A 88 54.17 -2.57 4.68
CA LEU A 88 53.94 -1.44 3.78
C LEU A 88 55.12 -0.46 3.83
N SER A 89 55.61 -0.06 2.66
CA SER A 89 56.58 1.03 2.51
C SER A 89 55.97 2.37 2.94
N GLU A 90 56.84 3.33 3.28
CA GLU A 90 56.40 4.67 3.68
C GLU A 90 55.61 5.37 2.56
N ILE A 91 55.95 5.09 1.30
CA ILE A 91 55.23 5.60 0.12
C ILE A 91 53.80 5.07 0.09
N SER A 92 53.61 3.76 0.29
CA SER A 92 52.29 3.13 0.34
C SER A 92 51.46 3.64 1.52
N LYS A 93 52.07 3.82 2.69
CA LYS A 93 51.43 4.42 3.86
C LYS A 93 50.96 5.85 3.60
N ASN A 94 51.76 6.66 2.90
CA ASN A 94 51.37 8.02 2.52
C ASN A 94 50.16 8.04 1.58
N TYR A 95 50.08 7.14 0.59
CA TYR A 95 48.90 7.02 -0.26
C TYR A 95 47.66 6.54 0.51
N LEU A 96 47.80 5.58 1.43
CA LEU A 96 46.70 5.15 2.29
C LEU A 96 46.21 6.28 3.20
N LYS A 97 47.11 7.12 3.70
CA LYS A 97 46.77 8.32 4.48
C LYS A 97 46.00 9.33 3.62
N GLU A 98 46.46 9.61 2.40
CA GLU A 98 45.75 10.48 1.46
C GLU A 98 44.33 9.95 1.16
N ILE A 99 44.18 8.64 0.94
CA ILE A 99 42.89 8.00 0.71
C ILE A 99 41.98 8.19 1.92
N ASP A 100 42.48 7.90 3.13
CA ASP A 100 41.74 8.02 4.38
C ASP A 100 41.28 9.47 4.65
N GLU A 101 42.16 10.46 4.49
CA GLU A 101 41.81 11.89 4.66
C GLU A 101 40.70 12.32 3.70
N ASN A 102 40.78 11.91 2.43
CA ASN A 102 39.74 12.21 1.44
C ASN A 102 38.43 11.47 1.76
N LEU A 103 38.48 10.21 2.22
CA LEU A 103 37.30 9.45 2.62
C LEU A 103 36.62 10.03 3.86
N VAL A 104 37.40 10.46 4.86
CA VAL A 104 36.89 11.16 6.04
C VAL A 104 36.23 12.47 5.63
N TYR A 105 36.83 13.26 4.74
CA TYR A 105 36.18 14.45 4.19
C TYR A 105 34.85 14.12 3.50
N LEU A 106 34.80 13.07 2.67
CA LEU A 106 33.56 12.63 2.02
C LEU A 106 32.50 12.21 3.05
N LYS A 107 32.89 11.43 4.07
CA LYS A 107 32.00 10.98 5.14
C LYS A 107 31.41 12.15 5.94
N THR A 108 32.24 13.14 6.29
CA THR A 108 31.81 14.35 7.01
C THR A 108 30.82 15.18 6.19
N ASN A 109 30.97 15.20 4.85
CA ASN A 109 30.03 15.87 3.94
C ASN A 109 28.88 14.95 3.48
N GLN A 110 28.62 13.85 4.20
CA GLN A 110 27.53 12.89 3.92
C GLN A 110 27.59 12.27 2.50
N ILE A 111 28.78 12.09 1.95
CA ILE A 111 29.00 11.40 0.69
C ILE A 111 29.40 9.95 0.99
N TYR A 112 28.58 9.01 0.51
CA TYR A 112 28.73 7.59 0.85
C TYR A 112 29.38 6.76 -0.25
N SER A 113 29.66 7.35 -1.42
CA SER A 113 30.23 6.63 -2.55
C SER A 113 31.41 7.37 -3.17
N ILE A 114 32.45 6.61 -3.54
CA ILE A 114 33.59 7.07 -4.34
C ILE A 114 33.38 6.88 -5.85
N ASN A 115 32.18 6.48 -6.28
CA ASN A 115 31.89 6.30 -7.70
C ASN A 115 31.88 7.65 -8.43
N LYS A 116 32.68 7.77 -9.49
CA LYS A 116 32.76 9.00 -10.31
C LYS A 116 31.42 9.37 -10.94
N ASN A 117 30.63 8.39 -11.38
CA ASN A 117 29.30 8.60 -11.96
C ASN A 117 28.31 9.09 -10.91
N PHE A 118 28.38 8.58 -9.69
CA PHE A 118 27.54 9.06 -8.57
C PHE A 118 27.76 10.55 -8.33
N ILE A 119 29.03 10.99 -8.22
CA ILE A 119 29.37 12.41 -8.03
C ILE A 119 28.91 13.25 -9.22
N LYS A 120 29.13 12.78 -10.45
CA LYS A 120 28.69 13.50 -11.67
C LYS A 120 27.18 13.71 -11.67
N THR A 121 26.40 12.67 -11.36
CA THR A 121 24.94 12.74 -11.29
C THR A 121 24.46 13.68 -10.19
N ARG A 122 25.09 13.63 -9.01
CA ARG A 122 24.81 14.55 -7.89
C ARG A 122 25.00 16.01 -8.29
N ILE A 123 26.14 16.35 -8.91
CA ILE A 123 26.44 17.70 -9.40
C ILE A 123 25.40 18.16 -10.44
N ASN A 124 25.09 17.30 -11.41
CA ASN A 124 24.11 17.62 -12.45
C ASN A 124 22.71 17.87 -11.88
N ASN A 125 22.29 17.07 -10.89
CA ASN A 125 21.02 17.26 -10.21
C ASN A 125 21.00 18.58 -9.44
N HIS A 126 22.07 18.89 -8.73
CA HIS A 126 22.20 20.14 -7.99
C HIS A 126 22.11 21.38 -8.88
N ILE A 127 22.83 21.40 -10.02
CA ILE A 127 22.75 22.50 -11.00
C ILE A 127 21.32 22.69 -11.51
N LYS A 128 20.60 21.58 -11.77
CA LYS A 128 19.21 21.62 -12.20
C LYS A 128 18.28 22.16 -11.09
N ILE A 129 18.52 21.80 -9.83
CA ILE A 129 17.77 22.34 -8.68
C ILE A 129 17.97 23.85 -8.57
N LEU A 130 19.21 24.34 -8.57
CA LEU A 130 19.50 25.78 -8.50
C LEU A 130 18.86 26.55 -9.66
N LYS A 131 18.91 25.99 -10.89
CA LYS A 131 18.23 26.59 -12.06
C LYS A 131 16.72 26.68 -11.82
N ASN A 132 16.12 25.62 -11.30
CA ASN A 132 14.69 25.57 -11.01
C ASN A 132 14.28 26.53 -9.89
N LEU A 133 15.04 26.62 -8.80
CA LEU A 133 14.81 27.57 -7.71
C LEU A 133 14.90 29.03 -8.19
N LYS A 134 15.88 29.36 -9.03
CA LYS A 134 15.95 30.69 -9.66
C LYS A 134 14.71 31.00 -10.50
N ASN A 135 14.24 30.03 -11.27
CA ASN A 135 12.98 30.17 -12.01
C ASN A 135 11.76 30.34 -11.07
N GLN A 136 11.72 29.69 -9.91
CA GLN A 136 10.66 29.91 -8.92
C GLN A 136 10.68 31.34 -8.37
N LYS A 137 11.86 31.89 -8.07
CA LYS A 137 12.01 33.28 -7.65
C LYS A 137 11.38 34.24 -8.66
N ASP A 138 11.61 34.01 -9.95
CA ASP A 138 11.02 34.83 -11.01
C ASP A 138 9.50 34.63 -11.15
N LEU A 139 9.00 33.41 -10.96
CA LEU A 139 7.56 33.11 -10.99
C LEU A 139 6.83 33.80 -9.83
N ILE A 140 7.39 33.76 -8.62
CA ILE A 140 6.80 34.41 -7.44
C ILE A 140 6.79 35.94 -7.62
N ARG A 141 7.89 36.54 -8.08
CA ARG A 141 7.93 37.98 -8.38
C ARG A 141 6.86 38.40 -9.39
N LYS A 142 6.68 37.62 -10.46
CA LYS A 142 5.63 37.86 -11.46
C LYS A 142 4.23 37.69 -10.87
N HIS A 143 4.05 36.80 -9.91
CA HIS A 143 2.76 36.55 -9.27
C HIS A 143 2.38 37.70 -8.33
N ILE A 144 3.30 38.14 -7.45
CA ILE A 144 3.12 39.28 -6.55
C ILE A 144 2.74 40.54 -7.34
N ASN A 145 3.41 40.78 -8.47
CA ASN A 145 3.18 41.96 -9.32
C ASN A 145 1.94 41.82 -10.24
N SER A 146 1.34 40.64 -10.35
CA SER A 146 0.22 40.39 -11.26
C SER A 146 -1.11 40.76 -10.61
N ILE A 147 -1.84 41.70 -11.19
CA ILE A 147 -3.20 42.06 -10.76
C ILE A 147 -4.23 41.06 -11.33
N ASN A 148 -3.93 40.41 -12.46
CA ASN A 148 -4.86 39.50 -13.14
C ASN A 148 -4.93 38.12 -12.46
N LEU A 149 -6.13 37.74 -12.01
CA LEU A 149 -6.41 36.45 -11.35
C LEU A 149 -6.11 35.23 -12.23
N ASN A 150 -6.40 35.28 -13.53
CA ASN A 150 -6.11 34.17 -14.46
C ASN A 150 -4.60 33.98 -14.65
N GLN A 151 -3.87 35.09 -14.68
CA GLN A 151 -2.41 35.08 -14.76
C GLN A 151 -1.78 34.54 -13.46
N LYS A 152 -2.29 34.96 -12.29
CA LYS A 152 -1.90 34.40 -10.99
C LYS A 152 -2.11 32.88 -10.93
N ARG A 153 -3.26 32.37 -11.39
CA ARG A 153 -3.55 30.92 -11.45
C ARG A 153 -2.56 30.16 -12.33
N LEU A 154 -2.22 30.71 -13.50
CA LEU A 154 -1.26 30.10 -14.42
C LEU A 154 0.16 30.08 -13.83
N LEU A 155 0.55 31.15 -13.12
CA LEU A 155 1.83 31.23 -12.41
C LEU A 155 1.89 30.23 -11.24
N ASN A 156 0.81 30.07 -10.47
CA ASN A 156 0.71 29.06 -9.42
C ASN A 156 0.88 27.63 -9.98
N ALA A 157 0.24 27.32 -11.10
CA ALA A 157 0.40 26.00 -11.74
C ALA A 157 1.85 25.75 -12.18
N LYS A 158 2.52 26.75 -12.78
CA LYS A 158 3.93 26.66 -13.17
C LYS A 158 4.87 26.54 -11.97
N PHE A 159 4.56 27.22 -10.87
CA PHE A 159 5.32 27.09 -9.63
C PHE A 159 5.28 25.65 -9.11
N LEU A 160 4.08 25.06 -9.04
CA LEU A 160 3.85 23.69 -8.59
C LEU A 160 4.50 22.63 -9.50
N GLU A 161 4.47 22.85 -10.82
CA GLU A 161 5.22 22.02 -11.77
C GLU A 161 6.73 22.06 -11.48
N ASN A 162 7.26 23.24 -11.18
CA ASN A 162 8.66 23.43 -10.86
C ASN A 162 9.04 22.77 -9.52
N GLU A 163 8.16 22.84 -8.51
CA GLU A 163 8.29 22.11 -7.24
C GLU A 163 8.42 20.59 -7.48
N SER A 164 7.59 20.02 -8.36
CA SER A 164 7.67 18.60 -8.73
C SER A 164 9.01 18.24 -9.38
N LEU A 165 9.53 19.10 -10.26
CA LEU A 165 10.83 18.91 -10.89
C LEU A 165 11.99 19.01 -9.89
N ILE A 166 11.91 19.92 -8.92
CA ILE A 166 12.89 20.04 -7.83
C ILE A 166 12.84 18.77 -7.00
N TYR A 167 11.65 18.38 -6.52
CA TYR A 167 11.47 17.18 -5.71
C TYR A 167 12.02 15.93 -6.39
N SER A 168 11.80 15.75 -7.71
CA SER A 168 12.30 14.60 -8.47
C SER A 168 13.83 14.44 -8.42
N LYS A 169 14.58 15.53 -8.25
CA LYS A 169 16.05 15.57 -8.23
C LYS A 169 16.64 15.80 -6.84
N TYR A 170 15.83 16.28 -5.90
CA TYR A 170 16.25 16.55 -4.53
C TYR A 170 16.69 15.28 -3.83
N TYR A 171 17.84 15.35 -3.17
CA TYR A 171 18.38 14.28 -2.35
C TYR A 171 18.37 14.75 -0.90
N ILE A 172 17.74 13.99 0.00
CA ILE A 172 17.48 14.40 1.39
C ILE A 172 18.77 14.77 2.14
N LYS A 173 19.89 14.15 1.75
CA LYS A 173 21.19 14.35 2.39
C LYS A 173 22.02 15.50 1.78
N ASP A 174 21.44 16.26 0.85
CA ASP A 174 22.12 17.40 0.21
C ASP A 174 21.66 18.73 0.81
N ALA A 175 20.53 18.73 1.51
CA ALA A 175 20.02 19.88 2.26
C ALA A 175 20.19 19.59 3.75
N ASN A 176 20.73 20.56 4.48
CA ASN A 176 20.86 20.48 5.93
C ASN A 176 19.49 20.54 6.65
N THR A 177 18.39 20.67 5.91
CA THR A 177 17.04 20.83 6.45
C THR A 177 16.07 19.85 5.78
N LEU A 178 15.59 18.86 6.56
CA LEU A 178 14.47 17.98 6.21
C LEU A 178 13.21 18.78 5.80
N GLU A 179 13.12 20.03 6.24
CA GLU A 179 12.01 20.95 6.03
C GLU A 179 11.85 21.41 4.57
N HIS A 180 12.92 21.84 3.90
CA HIS A 180 12.88 22.17 2.47
C HIS A 180 12.44 20.96 1.62
N PHE A 181 12.96 19.79 1.95
CA PHE A 181 12.54 18.54 1.30
C PHE A 181 11.05 18.25 1.50
N ALA A 182 10.54 18.36 2.73
CA ALA A 182 9.14 18.10 3.04
C ALA A 182 8.20 19.08 2.31
N ARG A 183 8.57 20.36 2.21
CA ARG A 183 7.83 21.38 1.46
C ARG A 183 7.74 21.02 -0.03
N HIS A 184 8.88 20.72 -0.66
CA HIS A 184 8.90 20.30 -2.07
C HIS A 184 8.11 19.03 -2.33
N MET A 185 8.12 18.09 -1.39
CA MET A 185 7.29 16.88 -1.45
C MET A 185 5.81 17.22 -1.45
N GLN A 186 5.36 18.02 -0.48
CA GLN A 186 3.96 18.38 -0.32
C GLN A 186 3.42 19.10 -1.57
N ASN A 187 4.17 20.08 -2.08
CA ASN A 187 3.82 20.81 -3.29
C ASN A 187 3.83 19.91 -4.54
N SER A 188 4.75 18.94 -4.61
CA SER A 188 4.77 17.96 -5.71
C SER A 188 3.57 17.02 -5.68
N ILE A 189 3.18 16.52 -4.50
CA ILE A 189 1.96 15.71 -4.33
C ILE A 189 0.74 16.52 -4.75
N TYR A 190 0.68 17.76 -4.31
CA TYR A 190 -0.40 18.68 -4.64
C TYR A 190 -0.49 18.97 -6.15
N TYR A 191 0.64 19.19 -6.81
CA TYR A 191 0.70 19.34 -8.27
C TYR A 191 0.13 18.13 -9.00
N ASP A 192 0.55 16.92 -8.60
CA ASP A 192 0.11 15.69 -9.26
C ASP A 192 -1.40 15.47 -9.05
N LEU A 193 -1.93 15.69 -7.84
CA LEU A 193 -3.38 15.61 -7.56
C LEU A 193 -4.17 16.65 -8.37
N PHE A 194 -3.67 17.88 -8.45
CA PHE A 194 -4.26 18.94 -9.27
C PHE A 194 -4.27 18.57 -10.76
N SER A 195 -3.16 18.07 -11.27
CA SER A 195 -3.04 17.62 -12.66
C SER A 195 -4.04 16.50 -12.95
N MET A 196 -4.11 15.48 -12.09
CA MET A 196 -5.06 14.36 -12.21
C MET A 196 -6.51 14.85 -12.20
N SER A 197 -6.90 15.67 -11.22
CA SER A 197 -8.26 16.21 -11.13
C SER A 197 -8.65 17.03 -12.36
N LYS A 198 -7.74 17.86 -12.89
CA LYS A 198 -7.98 18.62 -14.13
C LYS A 198 -8.20 17.69 -15.34
N HIS A 199 -7.40 16.63 -15.45
CA HIS A 199 -7.58 15.62 -16.50
C HIS A 199 -8.91 14.87 -16.37
N ILE A 200 -9.32 14.54 -15.13
CA ILE A 200 -10.62 13.90 -14.85
C ILE A 200 -11.78 14.85 -15.21
N LEU A 201 -11.72 16.11 -14.78
CA LEU A 201 -12.79 17.10 -15.00
C LEU A 201 -12.97 17.44 -16.48
N ARG A 202 -11.89 17.43 -17.27
CA ARG A 202 -11.96 17.63 -18.73
C ARG A 202 -12.66 16.45 -19.43
N ASN A 203 -12.68 15.28 -18.80
CA ASN A 203 -13.11 14.02 -19.38
C ASN A 203 -14.26 13.39 -18.56
N ILE A 204 -15.29 14.17 -18.21
CA ILE A 204 -16.41 13.71 -17.38
C ILE A 204 -17.13 12.49 -17.95
N THR A 205 -17.27 12.40 -19.27
CA THR A 205 -17.87 11.23 -19.93
C THR A 205 -17.06 9.95 -19.66
N LEU A 206 -15.73 10.04 -19.74
CA LEU A 206 -14.83 8.93 -19.40
C LEU A 206 -14.92 8.56 -17.92
N LEU A 207 -15.09 9.55 -17.03
CA LEU A 207 -15.29 9.31 -15.60
C LEU A 207 -16.57 8.51 -15.33
N ILE A 208 -17.70 8.86 -15.97
CA ILE A 208 -18.96 8.13 -15.80
C ILE A 208 -18.82 6.69 -16.29
N THR A 209 -18.21 6.47 -17.47
CA THR A 209 -17.95 5.10 -17.95
C THR A 209 -17.01 4.33 -17.02
N PHE A 210 -15.98 4.99 -16.47
CA PHE A 210 -15.05 4.37 -15.54
C PHE A 210 -15.73 3.98 -14.22
N LEU A 211 -16.62 4.83 -13.69
CA LEU A 211 -17.41 4.51 -12.51
C LEU A 211 -18.32 3.31 -12.73
N VAL A 212 -19.02 3.25 -13.88
CA VAL A 212 -19.84 2.09 -14.24
C VAL A 212 -18.99 0.81 -14.36
N MET A 213 -17.78 0.90 -14.94
CA MET A 213 -16.85 -0.22 -15.01
C MET A 213 -16.38 -0.71 -13.64
N ILE A 214 -16.04 0.21 -12.72
CA ILE A 214 -15.70 -0.14 -11.34
C ILE A 214 -16.89 -0.76 -10.62
N GLY A 215 -18.07 -0.18 -10.75
CA GLY A 215 -19.30 -0.72 -10.16
C GLY A 215 -19.58 -2.13 -10.67
N TRP A 216 -19.40 -2.35 -11.97
CA TRP A 216 -19.50 -3.68 -12.56
C TRP A 216 -18.45 -4.64 -11.99
N LEU A 217 -17.17 -4.24 -11.91
CA LEU A 217 -16.11 -5.08 -11.34
C LEU A 217 -16.38 -5.46 -9.87
N ILE A 218 -16.86 -4.50 -9.07
CA ILE A 218 -17.20 -4.74 -7.67
C ILE A 218 -18.37 -5.69 -7.57
N CYS A 219 -19.48 -5.45 -8.27
CA CYS A 219 -20.64 -6.32 -8.17
C CYS A 219 -20.39 -7.70 -8.80
N SER A 220 -19.76 -7.75 -9.97
CA SER A 220 -19.51 -8.99 -10.71
C SER A 220 -18.52 -9.91 -10.01
N SER A 221 -17.55 -9.37 -9.25
CA SER A 221 -16.61 -10.20 -8.48
C SER A 221 -17.34 -11.20 -7.57
N TYR A 222 -18.36 -10.77 -6.82
CA TYR A 222 -19.16 -11.67 -5.98
C TYR A 222 -19.89 -12.71 -6.82
N PHE A 223 -20.57 -12.28 -7.87
CA PHE A 223 -21.33 -13.18 -8.73
C PHE A 223 -20.45 -14.20 -9.46
N ILE A 224 -19.24 -13.82 -9.87
CA ILE A 224 -18.28 -14.69 -10.54
C ILE A 224 -17.64 -15.67 -9.57
N PHE A 225 -17.16 -15.20 -8.40
CA PHE A 225 -16.40 -16.06 -7.48
C PHE A 225 -17.26 -16.89 -6.53
N LYS A 226 -18.51 -16.49 -6.27
CA LYS A 226 -19.40 -17.19 -5.32
C LYS A 226 -20.63 -17.80 -5.96
N VAL A 227 -21.17 -17.18 -7.00
CA VAL A 227 -22.49 -17.56 -7.53
C VAL A 227 -22.36 -18.27 -8.90
N ASN A 228 -21.27 -18.07 -9.64
CA ASN A 228 -21.09 -18.54 -11.02
C ASN A 228 -22.18 -18.07 -12.01
N THR A 229 -23.02 -17.09 -11.64
CA THR A 229 -24.05 -16.49 -12.52
C THR A 229 -24.09 -14.98 -12.31
N VAL A 230 -23.91 -14.19 -13.37
CA VAL A 230 -23.96 -12.72 -13.30
C VAL A 230 -25.36 -12.23 -13.68
N PRO A 231 -26.09 -11.56 -12.76
CA PRO A 231 -27.41 -11.03 -13.06
C PRO A 231 -27.34 -9.78 -13.93
N THR A 232 -28.46 -9.42 -14.55
CA THR A 232 -28.63 -8.14 -15.25
C THR A 232 -28.77 -7.01 -14.24
N ILE A 233 -27.66 -6.33 -13.95
CA ILE A 233 -27.63 -5.23 -12.97
C ILE A 233 -28.02 -3.92 -13.66
N GLN A 234 -28.97 -3.19 -13.06
CA GLN A 234 -29.40 -1.88 -13.56
C GLN A 234 -28.25 -0.86 -13.55
N ARG A 235 -28.21 -0.01 -14.58
CA ARG A 235 -27.13 0.98 -14.77
C ARG A 235 -26.99 1.96 -13.59
N GLU A 236 -28.10 2.35 -12.97
CA GLU A 236 -28.11 3.27 -11.82
C GLU A 236 -27.44 2.65 -10.60
N GLN A 237 -27.72 1.37 -10.33
CA GLN A 237 -27.12 0.64 -9.23
C GLN A 237 -25.63 0.38 -9.45
N LEU A 238 -25.23 0.11 -10.70
CA LEU A 238 -23.81 0.02 -11.09
C LEU A 238 -23.08 1.35 -10.88
N LEU A 239 -23.72 2.48 -11.21
CA LEU A 239 -23.12 3.80 -11.00
C LEU A 239 -22.92 4.08 -9.51
N LEU A 240 -23.93 3.78 -8.68
CA LEU A 240 -23.85 3.95 -7.22
C LEU A 240 -22.75 3.06 -6.61
N ALA A 241 -22.70 1.78 -7.01
CA ALA A 241 -21.63 0.85 -6.64
C ALA A 241 -20.24 1.40 -7.01
N GLY A 242 -20.13 1.97 -8.22
CA GLY A 242 -18.90 2.58 -8.73
C GLY A 242 -18.43 3.76 -7.88
N ILE A 243 -19.34 4.67 -7.51
CA ILE A 243 -19.03 5.84 -6.68
C ILE A 243 -18.50 5.41 -5.31
N LEU A 244 -19.25 4.54 -4.63
CA LEU A 244 -18.87 4.03 -3.32
C LEU A 244 -17.57 3.22 -3.39
N GLY A 245 -17.41 2.42 -4.43
CA GLY A 245 -16.18 1.69 -4.74
C GLY A 245 -14.96 2.59 -4.83
N VAL A 246 -15.05 3.65 -5.66
CA VAL A 246 -13.96 4.63 -5.79
C VAL A 246 -13.66 5.33 -4.47
N LEU A 247 -14.67 5.67 -3.66
CA LEU A 247 -14.45 6.29 -2.35
C LEU A 247 -13.66 5.36 -1.41
N ILE A 248 -14.01 4.07 -1.36
CA ILE A 248 -13.27 3.11 -0.54
C ILE A 248 -11.85 2.89 -1.08
N LEU A 249 -11.68 2.79 -2.39
CA LEU A 249 -10.35 2.66 -3.01
C LEU A 249 -9.47 3.87 -2.68
N LEU A 250 -10.01 5.09 -2.80
CA LEU A 250 -9.31 6.32 -2.42
C LEU A 250 -8.97 6.32 -0.93
N PHE A 251 -9.89 5.92 -0.06
CA PHE A 251 -9.64 5.81 1.38
C PHE A 251 -8.47 4.87 1.68
N ILE A 252 -8.42 3.68 1.05
CA ILE A 252 -7.31 2.73 1.21
C ILE A 252 -6.00 3.34 0.70
N ILE A 253 -5.99 3.94 -0.49
CA ILE A 253 -4.79 4.52 -1.10
C ILE A 253 -4.23 5.66 -0.24
N PHE A 254 -5.06 6.61 0.18
CA PHE A 254 -4.65 7.74 1.02
C PHE A 254 -4.18 7.28 2.39
N SER A 255 -4.89 6.33 3.02
CA SER A 255 -4.49 5.78 4.31
C SER A 255 -3.12 5.11 4.21
N MET A 256 -2.87 4.32 3.15
CA MET A 256 -1.57 3.68 2.91
C MET A 256 -0.44 4.69 2.66
N LEU A 257 -0.71 5.82 2.00
CA LEU A 257 0.27 6.90 1.83
C LEU A 257 0.62 7.58 3.15
N LEU A 258 -0.38 7.86 3.99
CA LEU A 258 -0.20 8.50 5.30
C LEU A 258 0.56 7.57 6.26
N SER A 259 0.21 6.29 6.29
CA SER A 259 0.93 5.29 7.10
C SER A 259 2.39 5.12 6.64
N SER A 260 2.62 5.10 5.33
CA SER A 260 3.96 5.07 4.73
C SER A 260 4.77 6.33 5.06
N TYR A 261 4.15 7.50 5.04
CA TYR A 261 4.79 8.76 5.41
C TYR A 261 5.21 8.79 6.89
N TYR A 262 4.39 8.22 7.77
CA TYR A 262 4.75 8.04 9.18
C TYR A 262 6.01 7.17 9.34
N ILE A 263 6.05 6.01 8.67
CA ILE A 263 7.23 5.13 8.66
C ILE A 263 8.46 5.89 8.17
N PHE A 264 8.33 6.62 7.06
CA PHE A 264 9.42 7.42 6.50
C PHE A 264 9.97 8.45 7.51
N LYS A 265 9.09 9.17 8.23
CA LYS A 265 9.52 10.10 9.29
C LYS A 265 10.29 9.38 10.41
N THR A 266 9.84 8.20 10.83
CA THR A 266 10.50 7.45 11.90
C THR A 266 11.92 6.99 11.53
N TYR A 267 12.17 6.69 10.25
CA TYR A 267 13.47 6.21 9.79
C TYR A 267 14.57 7.28 9.83
N HIS A 268 14.20 8.55 9.73
CA HIS A 268 15.15 9.67 9.74
C HIS A 268 15.53 10.16 11.14
N ILE A 269 15.19 9.39 12.18
CA ILE A 269 15.54 9.68 13.58
C ILE A 269 16.85 8.99 14.00
N LYS A 270 17.53 9.55 15.01
CA LYS A 270 18.81 9.07 15.56
C LYS A 270 18.82 7.58 15.95
N TYR A 271 17.70 7.02 16.39
CA TYR A 271 17.56 5.62 16.83
C TYR A 271 16.96 4.69 15.76
N ASN A 272 17.18 5.00 14.48
CA ASN A 272 16.60 4.24 13.37
C ASN A 272 16.87 2.73 13.41
N TYR A 273 18.01 2.27 13.93
CA TYR A 273 18.35 0.85 14.03
C TYR A 273 17.37 0.10 14.95
N ILE A 274 17.12 0.62 16.16
CA ILE A 274 16.19 -0.02 17.12
C ILE A 274 14.76 0.02 16.56
N LEU A 275 14.33 1.18 16.04
CA LEU A 275 13.02 1.35 15.43
C LEU A 275 12.81 0.40 14.25
N SER A 276 13.83 0.21 13.40
CA SER A 276 13.75 -0.70 12.25
C SER A 276 13.60 -2.18 12.66
N LYS A 277 14.25 -2.59 13.76
CA LYS A 277 14.10 -3.94 14.32
C LYS A 277 12.71 -4.14 14.92
N LEU A 278 12.23 -3.19 15.72
CA LEU A 278 10.88 -3.23 16.28
C LEU A 278 9.81 -3.27 15.20
N PHE A 279 9.97 -2.47 14.15
CA PHE A 279 9.08 -2.48 13.00
C PHE A 279 9.10 -3.84 12.28
N SER A 280 10.28 -4.42 12.04
CA SER A 280 10.40 -5.73 11.40
C SER A 280 9.73 -6.82 12.25
N PHE A 281 9.93 -6.78 13.56
CA PHE A 281 9.30 -7.69 14.50
C PHE A 281 7.77 -7.52 14.51
N SER A 282 7.26 -6.28 14.48
CA SER A 282 5.82 -6.05 14.42
C SER A 282 5.19 -6.57 13.14
N GLN A 283 5.89 -6.50 11.99
CA GLN A 283 5.37 -7.10 10.76
C GLN A 283 5.29 -8.63 10.88
N ILE A 284 6.29 -9.28 11.47
CA ILE A 284 6.25 -10.73 11.73
C ILE A 284 5.07 -11.09 12.64
N CYS A 285 4.84 -10.33 13.73
CA CYS A 285 3.68 -10.52 14.59
C CYS A 285 2.36 -10.37 13.83
N LEU A 286 2.24 -9.35 12.97
CA LEU A 286 1.06 -9.15 12.13
C LEU A 286 0.82 -10.34 11.21
N PHE A 287 1.87 -10.89 10.57
CA PHE A 287 1.75 -12.07 9.72
C PHE A 287 1.19 -13.27 10.48
N LEU A 288 1.76 -13.54 11.65
CA LEU A 288 1.34 -14.65 12.49
C LEU A 288 -0.14 -14.51 12.87
N ILE A 289 -0.58 -13.31 13.27
CA ILE A 289 -1.99 -13.04 13.59
C ILE A 289 -2.89 -13.33 12.37
N LEU A 290 -2.50 -12.91 11.17
CA LEU A 290 -3.31 -13.10 9.96
C LEU A 290 -3.47 -14.56 9.53
N ILE A 291 -2.52 -15.45 9.87
CA ILE A 291 -2.57 -16.87 9.47
C ILE A 291 -3.44 -17.71 10.41
N ILE A 292 -3.60 -17.30 11.68
CA ILE A 292 -4.31 -18.11 12.68
C ILE A 292 -5.67 -18.62 12.19
N PRO A 293 -6.55 -17.79 11.57
CA PRO A 293 -7.85 -18.27 11.07
C PRO A 293 -7.76 -19.41 10.05
N PHE A 294 -6.66 -19.50 9.29
CA PHE A 294 -6.47 -20.53 8.27
C PHE A 294 -6.08 -21.89 8.85
N ALA A 295 -5.68 -21.95 10.12
CA ALA A 295 -5.41 -23.21 10.80
C ALA A 295 -6.66 -24.11 10.87
N GLU A 296 -7.85 -23.52 10.92
CA GLU A 296 -9.12 -24.28 10.89
C GLU A 296 -9.36 -25.04 9.58
N LEU A 297 -8.72 -24.67 8.47
CA LEU A 297 -8.97 -25.28 7.16
C LEU A 297 -8.41 -26.70 7.04
N SER A 298 -7.55 -27.14 7.98
CA SER A 298 -7.07 -28.51 8.02
C SER A 298 -7.40 -29.17 9.36
N LYS A 299 -8.01 -30.36 9.33
CA LYS A 299 -8.41 -31.12 10.53
C LYS A 299 -7.33 -31.20 11.63
N PRO A 300 -6.06 -31.59 11.35
CA PRO A 300 -5.06 -31.68 12.41
C PRO A 300 -4.62 -30.32 12.98
N LEU A 301 -4.67 -29.24 12.18
CA LEU A 301 -4.36 -27.89 12.69
C LEU A 301 -5.56 -27.26 13.39
N ALA A 302 -6.79 -27.65 13.06
CA ALA A 302 -8.01 -27.14 13.67
C ALA A 302 -8.09 -27.53 15.16
N ASP A 303 -7.78 -28.79 15.50
CA ASP A 303 -7.75 -29.25 16.89
C ASP A 303 -6.68 -28.50 17.70
N PHE A 304 -5.48 -28.35 17.13
CA PHE A 304 -4.40 -27.57 17.73
C PHE A 304 -4.79 -26.09 17.91
N ALA A 305 -5.42 -25.48 16.89
CA ALA A 305 -5.81 -24.08 16.93
C ALA A 305 -6.91 -23.82 17.97
N ASN A 306 -7.93 -24.68 18.02
CA ASN A 306 -9.04 -24.57 18.97
C ASN A 306 -8.58 -24.77 20.41
N SER A 307 -7.68 -25.72 20.66
CA SER A 307 -7.15 -25.98 22.01
C SER A 307 -6.12 -24.95 22.49
N TYR A 308 -5.29 -24.39 21.60
CA TYR A 308 -4.11 -23.62 22.01
C TYR A 308 -3.92 -22.24 21.38
N LEU A 309 -4.54 -21.94 20.23
CA LEU A 309 -4.35 -20.64 19.56
C LEU A 309 -5.52 -19.69 19.82
N TYR A 310 -6.76 -20.12 19.54
CA TYR A 310 -7.95 -19.28 19.67
C TYR A 310 -8.16 -18.63 21.04
N PRO A 311 -7.99 -19.35 22.16
CA PRO A 311 -8.13 -18.76 23.49
C PRO A 311 -7.15 -17.60 23.76
N TYR A 312 -6.02 -17.57 23.04
CA TYR A 312 -4.92 -16.63 23.27
C TYR A 312 -4.76 -15.59 22.15
N ILE A 313 -5.63 -15.56 21.14
CA ILE A 313 -5.58 -14.58 20.04
C ILE A 313 -5.66 -13.14 20.57
N HIS A 314 -6.55 -12.89 21.54
CA HIS A 314 -6.66 -11.57 22.15
C HIS A 314 -5.36 -11.12 22.81
N ILE A 315 -4.62 -12.05 23.43
CA ILE A 315 -3.30 -11.77 24.01
C ILE A 315 -2.30 -11.43 22.91
N ALA A 316 -2.28 -12.17 21.80
CA ALA A 316 -1.40 -11.88 20.66
C ALA A 316 -1.67 -10.49 20.06
N ILE A 317 -2.94 -10.09 19.93
CA ILE A 317 -3.34 -8.75 19.46
C ILE A 317 -2.90 -7.68 20.46
N ILE A 318 -3.07 -7.91 21.77
CA ILE A 318 -2.60 -6.98 22.81
C ILE A 318 -1.08 -6.81 22.75
N ILE A 319 -0.32 -7.91 22.65
CA ILE A 319 1.14 -7.87 22.51
C ILE A 319 1.54 -7.06 21.28
N TYR A 320 0.87 -7.31 20.15
CA TYR A 320 1.10 -6.55 18.92
C TYR A 320 0.84 -5.05 19.09
N LEU A 321 -0.27 -4.66 19.72
CA LEU A 321 -0.57 -3.27 20.04
C LEU A 321 0.47 -2.66 20.99
N CYS A 322 0.91 -3.40 22.02
CA CYS A 322 1.97 -2.95 22.93
C CYS A 322 3.29 -2.70 22.18
N ILE A 323 3.66 -3.54 21.21
CA ILE A 323 4.85 -3.34 20.38
C ILE A 323 4.73 -2.05 19.55
N LEU A 324 3.56 -1.80 18.95
CA LEU A 324 3.33 -0.59 18.16
C LEU A 324 3.29 0.68 19.01
N LEU A 325 2.72 0.61 20.22
CA LEU A 325 2.76 1.70 21.19
C LEU A 325 4.20 1.96 21.66
N LEU A 326 4.98 0.91 21.96
CA LEU A 326 6.39 1.05 22.31
C LEU A 326 7.18 1.70 21.17
N TYR A 327 6.93 1.28 19.92
CA TYR A 327 7.51 1.88 18.73
C TYR A 327 7.19 3.39 18.64
N PHE A 328 5.94 3.77 18.90
CA PHE A 328 5.52 5.17 18.93
C PHE A 328 6.14 5.97 20.08
N VAL A 329 6.22 5.39 21.28
CA VAL A 329 6.84 6.02 22.46
C VAL A 329 8.33 6.29 22.22
N ILE A 330 9.07 5.31 21.68
CA ILE A 330 10.48 5.49 21.32
C ILE A 330 10.63 6.59 20.27
N TYR A 331 9.73 6.64 19.29
CA TYR A 331 9.70 7.72 18.30
C TYR A 331 9.52 9.10 18.96
N ILE A 332 8.55 9.24 19.87
CA ILE A 332 8.27 10.49 20.61
C ILE A 332 9.51 10.96 21.37
N PHE A 333 10.12 10.10 22.19
CA PHE A 333 11.30 10.47 22.98
C PHE A 333 12.51 10.84 22.12
N SER A 334 12.57 10.32 20.90
CA SER A 334 13.68 10.55 19.98
C SER A 334 13.48 11.76 19.07
N SER A 335 12.23 12.23 18.93
CA SER A 335 11.84 13.34 18.07
C SER A 335 11.85 14.64 18.86
N LYS A 336 12.61 15.65 18.41
CA LYS A 336 12.58 17.00 18.99
C LYS A 336 11.35 17.82 18.56
N ASN A 337 10.70 17.45 17.44
CA ASN A 337 9.61 18.21 16.83
C ASN A 337 8.38 17.31 16.64
N LEU A 338 7.52 17.26 17.65
CA LEU A 338 6.21 16.61 17.55
C LEU A 338 5.20 17.60 16.96
N THR A 339 4.46 17.16 15.96
CA THR A 339 3.36 17.91 15.35
C THR A 339 2.11 17.05 15.38
N ASP A 340 0.93 17.66 15.49
CA ASP A 340 -0.36 16.95 15.49
C ASP A 340 -0.52 16.01 14.29
N SER A 341 0.03 16.39 13.13
CA SER A 341 0.05 15.56 11.92
C SER A 341 0.65 14.17 12.13
N VAL A 342 1.63 14.02 13.03
CA VAL A 342 2.30 12.74 13.30
C VAL A 342 1.40 11.81 14.11
N PHE A 343 0.64 12.33 15.08
CA PHE A 343 -0.34 11.56 15.83
C PHE A 343 -1.41 11.01 14.90
N VAL A 344 -1.96 11.85 14.01
CA VAL A 344 -2.95 11.43 13.02
C VAL A 344 -2.40 10.32 12.12
N CYS A 345 -1.18 10.46 11.61
CA CYS A 345 -0.59 9.42 10.75
C CYS A 345 -0.34 8.10 11.52
N PHE A 346 -0.01 8.15 12.82
CA PHE A 346 0.11 6.96 13.65
C PHE A 346 -1.24 6.26 13.88
N PHE A 347 -2.31 7.02 14.17
CA PHE A 347 -3.65 6.44 14.28
C PHE A 347 -4.11 5.80 12.97
N ILE A 348 -3.83 6.43 11.82
CA ILE A 348 -4.12 5.85 10.50
C ILE A 348 -3.31 4.56 10.29
N PHE A 349 -2.04 4.54 10.69
CA PHE A 349 -1.21 3.34 10.64
C PHE A 349 -1.84 2.17 11.42
N LEU A 350 -2.32 2.42 12.65
CA LEU A 350 -3.03 1.42 13.46
C LEU A 350 -4.36 0.98 12.83
N LEU A 351 -5.13 1.95 12.31
CA LEU A 351 -6.44 1.69 11.72
C LEU A 351 -6.35 0.74 10.53
N ILE A 352 -5.35 0.89 9.67
CA ILE A 352 -5.16 0.00 8.51
C ILE A 352 -4.82 -1.42 8.95
N ASP A 353 -3.90 -1.57 9.93
CA ASP A 353 -3.55 -2.90 10.45
C ASP A 353 -4.78 -3.58 11.08
N PHE A 354 -5.58 -2.83 11.84
CA PHE A 354 -6.84 -3.33 12.40
C PHE A 354 -7.84 -3.74 11.31
N LEU A 355 -8.10 -2.88 10.31
CA LEU A 355 -9.03 -3.19 9.22
C LEU A 355 -8.59 -4.42 8.43
N PHE A 356 -7.28 -4.60 8.23
CA PHE A 356 -6.75 -5.77 7.53
C PHE A 356 -6.94 -7.06 8.34
N ILE A 357 -6.63 -7.04 9.64
CA ILE A 357 -6.90 -8.16 10.55
C ILE A 357 -8.39 -8.52 10.55
N MET A 358 -9.26 -7.52 10.76
CA MET A 358 -10.71 -7.75 10.80
C MET A 358 -11.25 -8.34 9.51
N THR A 359 -10.80 -7.85 8.35
CA THR A 359 -11.23 -8.38 7.05
C THR A 359 -10.87 -9.85 6.91
N VAL A 360 -9.66 -10.24 7.32
CA VAL A 360 -9.21 -11.63 7.27
C VAL A 360 -10.01 -12.50 8.24
N TYR A 361 -10.18 -12.08 9.49
CA TYR A 361 -10.91 -12.86 10.49
C TYR A 361 -12.40 -13.05 10.15
N ILE A 362 -13.06 -12.05 9.57
CA ILE A 362 -14.47 -12.17 9.17
C ILE A 362 -14.63 -13.07 7.93
N ARG A 363 -13.65 -13.08 7.03
CA ARG A 363 -13.81 -13.66 5.68
C ARG A 363 -12.84 -14.82 5.39
N TYR A 364 -12.08 -15.34 6.34
CA TYR A 364 -11.01 -16.33 6.09
C TYR A 364 -11.48 -17.57 5.30
N LYS A 365 -12.70 -18.06 5.53
CA LYS A 365 -13.28 -19.19 4.77
C LYS A 365 -13.46 -18.88 3.29
N ASP A 366 -13.60 -17.61 2.93
CA ASP A 366 -13.80 -17.13 1.57
C ASP A 366 -12.48 -16.70 0.89
N ILE A 367 -11.39 -16.59 1.66
CA ILE A 367 -10.10 -16.13 1.17
C ILE A 367 -9.22 -17.33 0.84
N ASN A 368 -8.65 -17.37 -0.36
CA ASN A 368 -7.59 -18.33 -0.65
C ASN A 368 -6.30 -17.92 0.11
N PHE A 369 -5.68 -18.87 0.83
CA PHE A 369 -4.43 -18.65 1.56
C PHE A 369 -3.33 -18.00 0.69
N PHE A 370 -3.17 -18.42 -0.57
CA PHE A 370 -2.17 -17.83 -1.46
C PHE A 370 -2.48 -16.38 -1.83
N MET A 371 -3.77 -16.01 -1.92
CA MET A 371 -4.19 -14.62 -2.13
C MET A 371 -3.86 -13.75 -0.92
N LEU A 372 -4.07 -14.27 0.30
CA LEU A 372 -3.64 -13.59 1.52
C LEU A 372 -2.13 -13.36 1.54
N LEU A 373 -1.34 -14.39 1.20
CA LEU A 373 0.12 -14.28 1.14
C LEU A 373 0.56 -13.18 0.17
N TYR A 374 -0.03 -13.14 -1.03
CA TYR A 374 0.28 -12.11 -2.01
C TYR A 374 -0.12 -10.70 -1.55
N ALA A 375 -1.31 -10.55 -0.95
CA ALA A 375 -1.76 -9.28 -0.38
C ALA A 375 -0.83 -8.81 0.76
N TYR A 376 -0.41 -9.71 1.64
CA TYR A 376 0.50 -9.40 2.73
C TYR A 376 1.91 -9.04 2.22
N LEU A 377 2.42 -9.72 1.18
CA LEU A 377 3.69 -9.36 0.54
C LEU A 377 3.63 -7.97 -0.09
N LEU A 378 2.56 -7.64 -0.82
CA LEU A 378 2.35 -6.28 -1.34
C LEU A 378 2.30 -5.24 -0.23
N TYR A 379 1.57 -5.54 0.85
CA TYR A 379 1.46 -4.68 2.03
C TYR A 379 2.82 -4.38 2.66
N ILE A 380 3.64 -5.42 2.85
CA ILE A 380 5.02 -5.31 3.33
C ILE A 380 5.87 -4.46 2.38
N VAL A 381 5.79 -4.70 1.06
CA VAL A 381 6.61 -3.99 0.07
C VAL A 381 6.32 -2.49 0.12
N ILE A 382 5.05 -2.10 0.20
CA ILE A 382 4.66 -0.68 0.35
C ILE A 382 5.32 -0.05 1.59
N ARG A 383 5.27 -0.76 2.72
CA ARG A 383 5.88 -0.29 3.97
C ARG A 383 7.41 -0.27 3.90
N PHE A 384 8.07 -1.24 3.26
CA PHE A 384 9.53 -1.25 3.11
C PHE A 384 10.06 -0.16 2.19
N VAL A 385 9.35 0.17 1.11
CA VAL A 385 9.69 1.30 0.22
C VAL A 385 9.77 2.63 1.00
N SER A 386 9.07 2.72 2.14
CA SER A 386 9.12 3.89 3.02
C SER A 386 10.44 4.05 3.79
N PHE A 387 11.29 3.01 3.85
CA PHE A 387 12.63 3.07 4.47
C PHE A 387 13.74 3.54 3.51
N VAL A 388 13.38 4.14 2.39
CA VAL A 388 14.35 4.68 1.42
C VAL A 388 14.75 6.11 1.80
N ASN A 389 16.00 6.48 1.49
CA ASN A 389 16.55 7.85 1.69
C ASN A 389 15.77 8.98 0.99
N LYS A 390 14.73 8.66 0.23
CA LYS A 390 13.81 9.59 -0.43
C LYS A 390 12.44 8.96 -0.37
N PHE A 391 11.45 9.68 0.17
CA PHE A 391 10.07 9.20 0.15
C PHE A 391 9.62 9.03 -1.30
N GLN A 392 9.27 7.81 -1.71
CA GLN A 392 8.90 7.53 -3.10
C GLN A 392 7.38 7.49 -3.25
N TYR A 393 6.70 8.61 -2.97
CA TYR A 393 5.23 8.64 -2.92
C TYR A 393 4.56 8.16 -4.22
N LYS A 394 5.18 8.37 -5.39
CA LYS A 394 4.66 7.87 -6.68
C LYS A 394 4.64 6.35 -6.75
N PHE A 395 5.71 5.71 -6.30
CA PHE A 395 5.77 4.24 -6.22
C PHE A 395 4.78 3.71 -5.19
N ILE A 396 4.74 4.33 -4.00
CA ILE A 396 3.77 3.98 -2.95
C ILE A 396 2.34 4.11 -3.48
N PHE A 397 2.00 5.19 -4.17
CA PHE A 397 0.67 5.39 -4.77
C PHE A 397 0.30 4.25 -5.73
N VAL A 398 1.21 3.85 -6.63
CA VAL A 398 0.97 2.76 -7.59
C VAL A 398 0.75 1.42 -6.88
N PHE A 399 1.64 1.05 -5.95
CA PHE A 399 1.49 -0.21 -5.22
C PHE A 399 0.26 -0.21 -4.30
N SER A 400 -0.07 0.91 -3.67
CA SER A 400 -1.32 1.07 -2.90
C SER A 400 -2.55 0.93 -3.78
N THR A 401 -2.50 1.41 -5.03
CA THR A 401 -3.59 1.22 -5.99
C THR A 401 -3.76 -0.25 -6.34
N ILE A 402 -2.66 -0.97 -6.59
CA ILE A 402 -2.69 -2.42 -6.83
C ILE A 402 -3.28 -3.14 -5.60
N PHE A 403 -2.80 -2.84 -4.39
CA PHE A 403 -3.31 -3.42 -3.15
C PHE A 403 -4.81 -3.13 -2.94
N ALA A 404 -5.26 -1.90 -3.23
CA ALA A 404 -6.67 -1.54 -3.14
C ALA A 404 -7.54 -2.30 -4.17
N LEU A 405 -7.01 -2.60 -5.36
CA LEU A 405 -7.72 -3.47 -6.31
C LEU A 405 -7.86 -4.91 -5.78
N PHE A 406 -6.86 -5.43 -5.04
CA PHE A 406 -6.94 -6.74 -4.40
C PHE A 406 -8.01 -6.82 -3.30
N SER A 407 -8.43 -5.71 -2.70
CA SER A 407 -9.51 -5.72 -1.71
C SER A 407 -10.91 -5.76 -2.33
N ILE A 408 -11.06 -5.51 -3.64
CA ILE A 408 -12.37 -5.50 -4.32
C ILE A 408 -13.12 -6.84 -4.17
N PRO A 409 -12.53 -8.02 -4.47
CA PRO A 409 -13.24 -9.28 -4.30
C PRO A 409 -13.65 -9.57 -2.85
N LEU A 410 -12.89 -9.05 -1.87
CA LEU A 410 -13.17 -9.24 -0.45
C LEU A 410 -14.36 -8.41 0.02
N LEU A 411 -14.48 -7.17 -0.49
CA LEU A 411 -15.52 -6.22 -0.13
C LEU A 411 -16.79 -6.39 -0.97
N SER A 412 -16.66 -6.96 -2.17
CA SER A 412 -17.75 -7.19 -3.13
C SER A 412 -19.06 -7.75 -2.53
N PRO A 413 -19.04 -8.78 -1.65
CA PRO A 413 -20.25 -9.30 -1.01
C PRO A 413 -20.99 -8.25 -0.16
N ALA A 414 -20.24 -7.41 0.56
CA ALA A 414 -20.82 -6.33 1.38
C ALA A 414 -21.46 -5.24 0.49
N PHE A 415 -20.89 -4.97 -0.68
CA PHE A 415 -21.48 -4.04 -1.66
C PHE A 415 -22.77 -4.56 -2.27
N VAL A 416 -22.78 -5.83 -2.69
CA VAL A 416 -23.98 -6.48 -3.25
C VAL A 416 -25.11 -6.48 -2.22
N LYS A 417 -24.79 -6.74 -0.94
CA LYS A 417 -25.74 -6.63 0.17
C LYS A 417 -26.24 -5.21 0.37
N MET A 418 -25.35 -4.22 0.48
CA MET A 418 -25.73 -2.82 0.73
C MET A 418 -26.63 -2.24 -0.38
N LEU A 419 -26.50 -2.75 -1.60
CA LEU A 419 -27.29 -2.34 -2.76
C LEU A 419 -28.56 -3.19 -2.95
N ASN A 420 -28.86 -4.11 -2.02
CA ASN A 420 -29.97 -5.07 -2.09
C ASN A 420 -30.01 -5.86 -3.41
N MET A 421 -28.83 -6.16 -3.98
CA MET A 421 -28.72 -6.90 -5.25
C MET A 421 -28.80 -8.42 -5.06
N ALA A 422 -28.39 -8.91 -3.89
CA ALA A 422 -28.57 -10.29 -3.48
C ALA A 422 -28.58 -10.38 -1.94
N ASN A 423 -29.48 -11.18 -1.39
CA ASN A 423 -29.49 -11.55 0.03
C ASN A 423 -28.92 -12.96 0.17
N TYR A 424 -27.83 -13.09 0.91
CA TYR A 424 -27.24 -14.37 1.28
C TYR A 424 -27.00 -14.32 2.79
N TYR A 425 -27.54 -15.30 3.52
CA TYR A 425 -27.61 -15.35 5.00
C TYR A 425 -28.58 -14.38 5.70
N GLU A 426 -29.61 -13.89 5.00
CA GLU A 426 -30.72 -13.16 5.63
C GLU A 426 -32.07 -13.75 5.23
N ASP A 427 -33.03 -13.60 6.13
CA ASP A 427 -34.39 -14.09 5.99
C ASP A 427 -35.09 -13.28 4.89
N PHE A 428 -35.55 -13.96 3.85
CA PHE A 428 -36.33 -13.34 2.80
C PHE A 428 -37.82 -13.60 3.01
N THR A 429 -38.62 -12.53 3.08
CA THR A 429 -40.06 -12.63 3.26
C THR A 429 -40.79 -12.50 1.92
N ILE A 430 -41.59 -13.51 1.58
CA ILE A 430 -42.43 -13.54 0.36
C ILE A 430 -43.90 -13.62 0.78
N LYS A 431 -44.80 -12.96 0.03
CA LYS A 431 -46.25 -13.15 0.24
C LYS A 431 -46.63 -14.61 -0.03
N THR A 432 -47.27 -15.27 0.94
CA THR A 432 -47.69 -16.68 0.86
C THR A 432 -48.45 -17.02 -0.43
N GLU A 433 -49.26 -16.09 -0.93
CA GLU A 433 -50.05 -16.26 -2.16
C GLU A 433 -49.22 -16.38 -3.45
N THR A 434 -47.98 -15.89 -3.45
CA THR A 434 -47.08 -15.91 -4.62
C THR A 434 -46.18 -17.15 -4.66
N ILE A 435 -46.20 -17.98 -3.61
CA ILE A 435 -45.32 -19.13 -3.43
C ILE A 435 -46.00 -20.38 -4.02
N LYS A 436 -45.41 -20.99 -5.06
CA LYS A 436 -45.86 -22.33 -5.54
C LYS A 436 -45.60 -23.40 -4.48
N LYS A 437 -46.43 -24.46 -4.48
CA LYS A 437 -46.28 -25.67 -3.65
C LYS A 437 -44.86 -26.29 -3.65
N SER A 438 -44.06 -26.07 -4.69
CA SER A 438 -42.68 -26.57 -4.76
C SER A 438 -41.72 -25.88 -3.79
N ILE A 439 -41.92 -24.59 -3.48
CA ILE A 439 -41.09 -23.83 -2.52
C ILE A 439 -41.53 -24.12 -1.07
N LEU A 440 -42.80 -24.51 -0.87
CA LEU A 440 -43.34 -24.97 0.41
C LEU A 440 -42.75 -26.32 0.89
N ASN A 441 -41.96 -27.00 0.07
CA ASN A 441 -41.27 -28.24 0.44
C ASN A 441 -39.84 -28.02 0.97
N LEU A 442 -39.43 -26.76 1.19
CA LEU A 442 -38.16 -26.46 1.86
C LEU A 442 -38.22 -26.91 3.33
N PRO A 443 -37.12 -27.42 3.89
CA PRO A 443 -37.07 -27.82 5.30
C PRO A 443 -37.25 -26.62 6.23
N ILE A 444 -37.77 -26.86 7.43
CA ILE A 444 -37.85 -25.83 8.48
C ILE A 444 -36.45 -25.60 9.04
N CYS A 445 -36.10 -24.33 9.30
CA CYS A 445 -34.81 -23.99 9.89
C CYS A 445 -34.67 -24.60 11.29
N PHE A 446 -33.51 -25.20 11.56
CA PHE A 446 -33.11 -25.65 12.89
C PHE A 446 -31.71 -25.13 13.23
N LYS A 447 -31.35 -25.10 14.51
CA LYS A 447 -30.03 -24.63 14.95
C LYS A 447 -28.93 -25.40 14.20
N GLU A 448 -27.98 -24.66 13.63
CA GLU A 448 -26.84 -25.17 12.84
C GLU A 448 -27.15 -25.52 11.38
N TYR A 449 -28.37 -25.28 10.87
CA TYR A 449 -28.68 -25.46 9.45
C TYR A 449 -28.26 -24.25 8.60
N HIS A 450 -27.24 -24.42 7.75
CA HIS A 450 -26.67 -23.35 6.91
C HIS A 450 -27.21 -23.32 5.46
N MET A 451 -28.21 -24.13 5.14
CA MET A 451 -28.81 -24.25 3.80
C MET A 451 -30.16 -23.52 3.72
N THR A 452 -30.78 -23.48 2.53
CA THR A 452 -32.07 -22.80 2.34
C THR A 452 -33.19 -23.50 3.12
N CYS A 453 -33.90 -22.77 3.99
CA CYS A 453 -34.94 -23.30 4.88
C CYS A 453 -36.06 -22.28 5.15
N ILE A 454 -37.22 -22.74 5.61
CA ILE A 454 -38.33 -21.89 6.04
C ILE A 454 -38.14 -21.53 7.51
N ASP A 455 -38.17 -20.23 7.82
CA ASP A 455 -38.13 -19.74 9.19
C ASP A 455 -39.54 -19.65 9.75
N ASN A 456 -39.85 -20.54 10.69
CA ASN A 456 -41.17 -20.60 11.32
C ASN A 456 -41.36 -19.53 12.39
N ASP A 457 -40.31 -18.90 12.90
CA ASP A 457 -40.41 -17.92 13.99
C ASP A 457 -40.94 -16.56 13.47
N ILE A 458 -40.80 -16.31 12.16
CA ILE A 458 -41.20 -15.05 11.49
C ILE A 458 -42.44 -15.24 10.58
N ASN A 459 -42.88 -16.48 10.39
CA ASN A 459 -44.01 -16.80 9.52
C ASN A 459 -45.32 -16.17 10.01
N SER A 460 -45.99 -15.43 9.12
CA SER A 460 -47.35 -14.93 9.32
C SER A 460 -48.30 -15.56 8.30
N THR A 461 -49.61 -15.43 8.49
CA THR A 461 -50.61 -15.92 7.51
C THR A 461 -50.47 -15.27 6.13
N ILE A 462 -49.79 -14.13 6.04
CA ILE A 462 -49.67 -13.29 4.83
C ILE A 462 -48.26 -13.39 4.21
N TYR A 463 -47.23 -13.74 4.99
CA TYR A 463 -45.83 -13.77 4.54
C TYR A 463 -45.11 -15.01 5.07
N THR A 464 -44.36 -15.68 4.19
CA THR A 464 -43.43 -16.76 4.54
C THR A 464 -42.00 -16.25 4.55
N ALA A 465 -41.27 -16.46 5.64
CA ALA A 465 -39.84 -16.18 5.74
C ALA A 465 -39.01 -17.40 5.31
N ILE A 466 -38.03 -17.19 4.42
CA ILE A 466 -37.14 -18.23 3.91
C ILE A 466 -35.69 -17.77 4.13
N ASN A 467 -34.93 -18.52 4.92
CA ASN A 467 -33.53 -18.22 5.22
C ASN A 467 -32.63 -18.83 4.14
N ASN A 468 -31.49 -18.18 3.90
CA ASN A 468 -30.47 -18.62 2.95
C ASN A 468 -31.00 -18.85 1.52
N LEU A 469 -32.05 -18.12 1.12
CA LEU A 469 -32.57 -18.13 -0.24
C LEU A 469 -31.80 -17.13 -1.09
N PHE A 470 -31.06 -17.60 -2.09
CA PHE A 470 -30.31 -16.71 -2.97
C PHE A 470 -31.24 -16.07 -3.99
N ILE A 471 -31.32 -14.73 -3.96
CA ILE A 471 -32.22 -13.96 -4.82
C ILE A 471 -31.42 -13.14 -5.81
N ILE A 472 -31.73 -13.32 -7.08
CA ILE A 472 -31.33 -12.46 -8.19
C ILE A 472 -32.54 -11.59 -8.51
N ALA A 473 -32.48 -10.30 -8.22
CA ALA A 473 -33.46 -9.35 -8.75
C ALA A 473 -33.17 -9.14 -10.25
N GLU A 474 -34.05 -9.62 -11.12
CA GLU A 474 -33.82 -9.59 -12.57
C GLU A 474 -34.37 -8.33 -13.24
N GLU A 475 -35.34 -7.66 -12.62
CA GLU A 475 -35.84 -6.29 -12.87
C GLU A 475 -37.09 -6.10 -11.98
N LYS A 476 -37.70 -4.91 -11.96
CA LYS A 476 -38.94 -4.62 -11.19
C LYS A 476 -39.91 -5.82 -11.25
N ASP A 477 -40.14 -6.42 -10.08
CA ASP A 477 -41.12 -7.50 -9.83
C ASP A 477 -40.76 -8.88 -10.42
N ARG A 478 -39.49 -9.11 -10.83
CA ARG A 478 -38.98 -10.42 -11.25
C ARG A 478 -37.79 -10.89 -10.40
N TYR A 479 -37.94 -12.07 -9.80
CA TYR A 479 -36.93 -12.67 -8.93
C TYR A 479 -36.51 -14.04 -9.45
N LYS A 480 -35.21 -14.28 -9.57
CA LYS A 480 -34.64 -15.62 -9.76
C LYS A 480 -34.12 -16.13 -8.43
N PHE A 481 -34.60 -17.30 -8.01
CA PHE A 481 -34.21 -17.96 -6.77
C PHE A 481 -33.23 -19.08 -7.08
N ARG A 482 -32.22 -19.21 -6.24
CA ARG A 482 -31.42 -20.42 -6.14
C ARG A 482 -31.51 -20.93 -4.71
N ALA A 483 -32.08 -22.12 -4.56
CA ALA A 483 -32.08 -22.84 -3.30
C ALA A 483 -30.87 -23.78 -3.27
N TYR A 484 -30.12 -23.75 -2.17
CA TYR A 484 -29.05 -24.71 -1.92
C TYR A 484 -29.63 -25.88 -1.14
N LEU A 485 -29.71 -27.05 -1.78
CA LEU A 485 -30.24 -28.29 -1.21
C LEU A 485 -29.07 -29.29 -1.02
N PRO A 486 -29.00 -30.02 0.11
CA PRO A 486 -27.95 -31.01 0.31
C PRO A 486 -28.10 -32.21 -0.64
N LYS A 487 -26.98 -32.67 -1.22
CA LYS A 487 -26.89 -33.99 -1.86
C LYS A 487 -26.92 -35.04 -0.73
N ASN A 488 -28.04 -35.77 -0.62
CA ASN A 488 -28.20 -37.02 0.15
C ASN A 488 -28.55 -36.95 1.66
N GLU A 489 -29.14 -35.88 2.20
CA GLU A 489 -29.58 -35.89 3.62
C GLU A 489 -31.09 -36.05 3.87
N PHE A 490 -31.94 -36.03 2.84
CA PHE A 490 -33.37 -36.37 3.01
C PHE A 490 -33.61 -37.86 2.81
N ASN A 491 -33.14 -38.66 3.77
CA ASN A 491 -33.62 -40.03 3.95
C ASN A 491 -34.94 -40.09 4.76
N THR A 492 -35.52 -38.93 5.08
CA THR A 492 -36.87 -38.82 5.66
C THR A 492 -37.84 -38.33 4.58
N THR A 493 -38.54 -39.32 4.00
CA THR A 493 -39.57 -39.28 2.94
C THR A 493 -39.09 -39.46 1.49
N MET A 494 -38.54 -40.64 1.25
CA MET A 494 -38.29 -41.23 -0.08
C MET A 494 -39.57 -41.34 -0.96
N GLU A 495 -40.77 -41.15 -0.39
CA GLU A 495 -42.05 -41.16 -1.13
C GLU A 495 -42.29 -39.92 -2.02
N ASN A 496 -41.59 -38.79 -1.80
CA ASN A 496 -41.80 -37.59 -2.61
C ASN A 496 -40.80 -37.43 -3.78
N PHE A 497 -39.71 -38.20 -3.81
CA PHE A 497 -38.69 -38.11 -4.86
C PHE A 497 -39.04 -38.86 -6.15
N ASP A 498 -39.90 -39.89 -6.08
CA ASP A 498 -40.32 -40.62 -7.27
C ASP A 498 -41.19 -39.78 -8.24
N ASN A 499 -41.82 -38.72 -7.73
CA ASN A 499 -42.53 -37.72 -8.53
C ASN A 499 -41.59 -36.67 -9.17
N PHE A 500 -40.29 -36.69 -8.86
CA PHE A 500 -39.29 -35.71 -9.30
C PHE A 500 -38.30 -36.27 -10.34
N LYS A 501 -38.64 -37.34 -11.06
CA LYS A 501 -37.85 -37.74 -12.25
C LYS A 501 -37.97 -36.70 -13.36
N ILE A 502 -37.17 -35.65 -13.27
CA ILE A 502 -36.75 -34.83 -14.40
C ILE A 502 -35.96 -35.76 -15.32
N LYS A 503 -36.56 -36.12 -16.46
CA LYS A 503 -35.85 -36.80 -17.53
C LYS A 503 -34.73 -35.86 -18.01
N ASN A 504 -33.49 -36.29 -17.74
CA ASN A 504 -32.21 -35.73 -18.20
C ASN A 504 -31.75 -34.44 -17.52
N SER A 505 -31.04 -34.58 -16.40
CA SER A 505 -29.99 -33.62 -16.04
C SER A 505 -28.86 -34.34 -15.31
N ASN A 506 -27.80 -34.70 -16.05
CA ASN A 506 -26.49 -35.02 -15.48
C ASN A 506 -25.85 -33.70 -15.02
N PHE A 507 -26.09 -33.27 -13.79
CA PHE A 507 -25.31 -32.20 -13.16
C PHE A 507 -25.03 -32.56 -11.70
N ASP A 508 -23.78 -32.38 -11.28
CA ASP A 508 -23.23 -32.84 -10.01
C ASP A 508 -23.54 -31.94 -8.79
N SER A 509 -24.63 -31.16 -8.85
CA SER A 509 -25.27 -30.47 -7.71
C SER A 509 -26.76 -30.29 -8.02
N ASN A 510 -27.67 -30.58 -7.07
CA ASN A 510 -29.10 -30.35 -7.26
C ASN A 510 -29.43 -28.89 -6.95
N GLU A 511 -29.11 -28.01 -7.90
CA GLU A 511 -29.51 -26.61 -7.87
C GLU A 511 -30.86 -26.48 -8.57
N SER A 512 -31.89 -26.11 -7.83
CA SER A 512 -33.19 -25.75 -8.41
C SER A 512 -33.26 -24.23 -8.58
N TYR A 513 -33.41 -23.80 -9.83
CA TYR A 513 -33.65 -22.41 -10.20
C TYR A 513 -35.16 -22.18 -10.26
N TYR A 514 -35.64 -21.06 -9.73
CA TYR A 514 -37.04 -20.65 -9.87
C TYR A 514 -37.07 -19.20 -10.35
N SER A 515 -37.97 -18.85 -11.26
CA SER A 515 -38.23 -17.45 -11.63
C SER A 515 -39.66 -17.11 -11.23
N ILE A 516 -39.84 -16.07 -10.40
CA ILE A 516 -41.15 -15.53 -10.03
C ILE A 516 -41.33 -14.18 -10.73
N ASN A 517 -42.47 -14.00 -11.38
CA ASN A 517 -42.96 -12.70 -11.85
C ASN A 517 -44.17 -12.29 -10.99
N GLU A 518 -43.97 -11.35 -10.07
CA GLU A 518 -45.00 -10.92 -9.11
C GLU A 518 -46.19 -10.25 -9.80
N LYS A 519 -45.97 -9.55 -10.92
CA LYS A 519 -47.07 -8.93 -11.70
C LYS A 519 -47.98 -9.94 -12.36
N GLU A 520 -47.44 -11.08 -12.77
CA GLU A 520 -48.18 -12.13 -13.47
C GLU A 520 -48.63 -13.25 -12.55
N LYS A 521 -48.30 -13.19 -11.24
CA LYS A 521 -48.49 -14.29 -10.27
C LYS A 521 -48.01 -15.65 -10.80
N ASN A 522 -46.97 -15.65 -11.65
CA ASN A 522 -46.50 -16.84 -12.35
C ASN A 522 -45.06 -17.17 -11.95
N VAL A 523 -44.82 -18.46 -11.73
CA VAL A 523 -43.50 -19.00 -11.38
C VAL A 523 -43.10 -20.04 -12.42
N THR A 524 -42.00 -19.82 -13.14
CA THR A 524 -41.40 -20.81 -14.04
C THR A 524 -40.19 -21.46 -13.36
N ILE A 525 -40.12 -22.79 -13.41
CA ILE A 525 -38.96 -23.57 -12.95
C ILE A 525 -37.93 -23.57 -14.07
#